data_AF-A0A931C0Q4-F1
#
_entry.id   AF-A0A931C0Q4-F1
#
_cell.length_a   1.000
_cell.length_b   1.000
_cell.length_c   1.000
_cell.angle_alpha   90.00
_cell.angle_beta   90.00
_cell.angle_gamma   90.00
#
_symmetry.space_group_name_H-M   'P 1'
#
loop_
_entity.id
_entity.type
_entity.pdbx_description
1 polymer ?
#
loop_
_entity_poly.entity_id
_entity_poly.type
_entity_poly.pdbx_seq_one_letter_code
_entity_poly.pdbx_strand_id
1 'polypeptide(L)'
;MVDSLVQGAYAALTRNQTDHRTEIFRDDHDLLRWYLSSRGYPTLTDEANKRRLYVLTRMDIHQLNFMNYESGFLSHEFWSAWKNVLVTDLRIPEFAELWPMLRNFYAPTFVAFCDEALQMPADEFESSVPTKSQEG
;
A
#
# COMPACT_ATOMS: atom_id res chain seq x y z
N MET A 1 -14.79 -19.60 12.73
CA MET A 1 -15.70 -18.52 13.15
C MET A 1 -15.02 -17.41 13.96
N VAL A 2 -13.78 -17.58 14.42
CA VAL A 2 -13.02 -16.53 15.16
C VAL A 2 -12.26 -15.57 14.21
N ASP A 3 -11.87 -16.04 13.01
CA ASP A 3 -11.07 -15.25 12.06
C ASP A 3 -11.79 -14.03 11.47
N SER A 4 -13.12 -14.11 11.29
CA SER A 4 -13.92 -13.05 10.67
C SER A 4 -14.04 -11.79 11.55
N LEU A 5 -14.09 -11.96 12.88
CA LEU A 5 -14.21 -10.85 13.83
C LEU A 5 -12.88 -10.10 13.98
N VAL A 6 -11.76 -10.83 14.00
CA VAL A 6 -10.42 -10.24 14.06
C VAL A 6 -10.11 -9.49 12.76
N GLN A 7 -10.49 -10.04 11.60
CA GLN A 7 -10.30 -9.38 10.30
C GLN A 7 -11.17 -8.13 10.14
N GLY A 8 -12.44 -8.16 10.59
CA GLY A 8 -13.31 -6.97 10.58
C GLY A 8 -12.80 -5.84 11.47
N ALA A 9 -12.27 -6.19 12.65
CA ALA A 9 -11.63 -5.22 13.54
C ALA A 9 -10.33 -4.65 12.93
N TYR A 10 -9.51 -5.49 12.29
CA TYR A 10 -8.30 -5.04 11.59
C TYR A 10 -8.63 -4.09 10.43
N ALA A 11 -9.64 -4.40 9.62
CA ALA A 11 -10.05 -3.54 8.51
C ALA A 11 -10.59 -2.18 8.97
N ALA A 12 -11.36 -2.16 10.07
CA ALA A 12 -11.85 -0.92 10.68
C ALA A 12 -10.73 -0.08 11.32
N LEU A 13 -9.76 -0.74 11.97
CA LEU A 13 -8.57 -0.10 12.54
C LEU A 13 -7.70 0.53 11.45
N THR A 14 -7.42 -0.21 10.37
CA THR A 14 -6.57 0.27 9.28
C THR A 14 -7.22 1.44 8.52
N ARG A 15 -8.55 1.43 8.28
CA ARG A 15 -9.25 2.59 7.68
C ARG A 15 -9.18 3.84 8.55
N ASN A 16 -9.43 3.73 9.86
CA ASN A 16 -9.38 4.88 10.77
C ASN A 16 -7.95 5.42 11.00
N GLN A 17 -6.92 4.57 10.92
CA GLN A 17 -5.54 4.98 11.18
C GLN A 17 -4.93 5.79 10.04
N THR A 18 -5.27 5.47 8.79
CA THR A 18 -4.65 6.10 7.60
C THR A 18 -5.04 7.57 7.47
N ASP A 19 -6.33 7.90 7.65
CA ASP A 19 -6.82 9.28 7.57
C ASP A 19 -6.26 10.13 8.72
N HIS A 20 -6.31 9.62 9.95
CA HIS A 20 -5.83 10.33 11.14
C HIS A 20 -4.32 10.57 11.13
N ARG A 21 -3.54 9.63 10.58
CA ARG A 21 -2.07 9.72 10.51
C ARG A 21 -1.61 10.88 9.63
N THR A 22 -2.29 11.15 8.51
CA THR A 22 -1.94 12.26 7.62
C THR A 22 -2.28 13.63 8.21
N GLU A 23 -3.32 13.72 9.03
CA GLU A 23 -3.71 14.95 9.72
C GLU A 23 -2.75 15.30 10.86
N ILE A 24 -2.40 14.32 11.69
CA ILE A 24 -1.49 14.52 12.84
C ILE A 24 -0.13 15.07 12.40
N PHE A 25 0.41 14.59 11.28
CA PHE A 25 1.75 14.97 10.82
C PHE A 25 1.77 16.13 9.83
N ARG A 26 0.61 16.72 9.50
CA ARG A 26 0.51 17.78 8.47
C ARG A 26 1.38 18.99 8.82
N ASP A 27 1.29 19.42 10.08
CA ASP A 27 1.92 20.64 10.60
C ASP A 27 2.99 20.35 11.68
N ASP A 28 3.10 19.12 12.17
CA ASP A 28 4.10 18.72 13.18
C ASP A 28 5.25 17.90 12.55
N HIS A 29 6.24 18.65 12.06
CA HIS A 29 7.41 18.11 11.39
C HIS A 29 8.33 17.30 12.30
N ASP A 30 8.45 17.72 13.57
CA ASP A 30 9.30 17.03 14.53
C ASP A 30 8.69 15.70 14.95
N LEU A 31 7.36 15.67 15.11
CA LEU A 31 6.64 14.43 15.35
C LEU A 31 6.77 13.47 14.16
N LEU A 32 6.71 13.96 12.92
CA LEU A 32 6.95 13.12 11.74
C LEU A 32 8.38 12.55 11.71
N ARG A 33 9.40 13.35 12.02
CA ARG A 33 10.79 12.88 12.13
C ARG A 33 10.94 11.81 13.21
N TRP A 34 10.35 12.04 14.38
CA TRP A 34 10.33 11.05 15.46
C TRP A 34 9.61 9.76 15.03
N TYR A 35 8.46 9.88 14.38
CA TYR A 35 7.68 8.75 13.90
C TYR A 35 8.48 7.88 12.90
N LEU A 36 9.16 8.51 11.94
CA LEU A 36 10.01 7.83 10.95
C LEU A 36 11.23 7.18 11.60
N SER A 37 11.98 7.92 12.43
CA SER A 37 13.18 7.42 13.09
C SER A 37 12.90 6.26 14.05
N SER A 38 11.77 6.28 14.77
CA SER A 38 11.35 5.18 15.66
C SER A 38 11.13 3.85 14.92
N ARG A 39 10.98 3.87 13.59
CA ARG A 39 10.81 2.70 12.72
C ARG A 39 12.05 2.42 11.85
N GLY A 40 13.15 3.11 12.12
CA GLY A 40 14.42 2.93 11.40
C GLY A 40 14.53 3.67 10.07
N TYR A 41 13.56 4.53 9.71
CA TYR A 41 13.66 5.32 8.49
C TYR A 41 14.64 6.49 8.69
N PRO A 42 15.53 6.75 7.72
CA PRO A 42 16.35 7.94 7.75
C PRO A 42 15.46 9.18 7.66
N THR A 43 15.67 10.14 8.57
CA THR A 43 15.01 11.44 8.52
C THR A 43 15.82 12.38 7.64
N LEU A 44 15.19 12.96 6.63
CA LEU A 44 15.81 13.90 5.69
C LEU A 44 15.12 15.28 5.81
N THR A 45 14.98 15.99 4.69
CA THR A 45 14.19 17.22 4.58
C THR A 45 12.73 16.95 4.89
N ASP A 46 11.99 18.00 5.26
CA ASP A 46 10.56 17.89 5.58
C ASP A 46 9.74 17.36 4.41
N GLU A 47 10.08 17.80 3.20
CA GLU A 47 9.44 17.30 1.98
C GLU A 47 9.69 15.80 1.78
N ALA A 48 10.94 15.36 1.94
CA ALA A 48 11.28 13.94 1.82
C ALA A 48 10.58 13.09 2.89
N ASN A 49 10.49 13.59 4.13
CA ASN A 49 9.76 12.92 5.20
C ASN A 49 8.26 12.82 4.91
N LYS A 50 7.65 13.85 4.31
CA LYS A 50 6.24 13.82 3.84
C LYS A 50 6.04 12.80 2.71
N ARG A 51 6.96 12.71 1.76
CA ARG A 51 6.92 11.67 0.71
C ARG A 51 7.03 10.25 1.31
N ARG A 52 7.91 10.05 2.30
CA ARG A 52 7.98 8.76 3.01
C ARG A 52 6.69 8.42 3.74
N LEU A 53 6.07 9.41 4.39
CA LEU A 53 4.77 9.23 5.02
C LEU A 53 3.71 8.83 4.00
N TYR A 54 3.70 9.45 2.83
CA TYR A 54 2.80 9.07 1.74
C TYR A 54 2.98 7.61 1.32
N VAL A 55 4.23 7.16 1.09
CA VAL A 55 4.51 5.75 0.73
C VAL A 55 4.00 4.79 1.80
N LEU A 56 4.32 5.04 3.08
CA LEU A 56 3.84 4.23 4.21
C LEU A 56 2.31 4.12 4.22
N THR A 57 1.65 5.27 4.10
CA THR A 57 0.19 5.38 4.10
C THR A 57 -0.42 4.60 2.92
N ARG A 58 0.16 4.71 1.73
CA ARG A 58 -0.29 3.96 0.54
C ARG A 58 -0.10 2.46 0.70
N MET A 59 1.05 2.03 1.19
CA MET A 59 1.33 0.61 1.39
C MET A 59 0.40 -0.04 2.43
N ASP A 60 0.01 0.70 3.48
CA ASP A 60 -1.01 0.25 4.43
C ASP A 60 -2.37 0.00 3.75
N ILE A 61 -2.79 0.88 2.82
CA ILE A 61 -4.02 0.71 2.04
C ILE A 61 -3.89 -0.47 1.07
N HIS A 62 -2.74 -0.60 0.38
CA HIS A 62 -2.50 -1.71 -0.54
C HIS A 62 -2.59 -3.06 0.16
N GLN A 63 -1.95 -3.21 1.32
CA GLN A 63 -2.07 -4.44 2.10
C GLN A 63 -3.52 -4.67 2.54
N LEU A 64 -4.21 -3.65 3.04
CA LEU A 64 -5.61 -3.81 3.47
C LEU A 64 -6.49 -4.34 2.33
N ASN A 65 -6.37 -3.77 1.14
CA ASN A 65 -7.18 -4.19 -0.01
C ASN A 65 -6.79 -5.57 -0.51
N PHE A 66 -5.50 -5.93 -0.50
CA PHE A 66 -5.03 -7.29 -0.78
C PHE A 66 -5.63 -8.30 0.20
N MET A 67 -5.56 -8.03 1.51
CA MET A 67 -6.12 -8.93 2.54
C MET A 67 -7.65 -9.05 2.45
N ASN A 68 -8.35 -7.96 2.10
CA ASN A 68 -9.80 -7.99 1.85
C ASN A 68 -10.14 -8.82 0.61
N TYR A 69 -9.30 -8.80 -0.42
CA TYR A 69 -9.47 -9.67 -1.60
C TYR A 69 -9.23 -11.14 -1.24
N GLU A 70 -8.11 -11.46 -0.58
CA GLU A 70 -7.77 -12.83 -0.17
C GLU A 70 -8.83 -13.46 0.76
N SER A 71 -9.51 -12.65 1.56
CA SER A 71 -10.60 -13.09 2.44
C SER A 71 -11.98 -13.12 1.77
N GLY A 72 -12.08 -12.75 0.48
CA GLY A 72 -13.33 -12.73 -0.28
C GLY A 72 -14.26 -11.55 0.01
N PHE A 73 -13.82 -10.57 0.80
CA PHE A 73 -14.57 -9.34 1.08
C PHE A 73 -14.54 -8.34 -0.08
N LEU A 74 -13.45 -8.29 -0.84
CA LEU A 74 -13.32 -7.45 -2.02
C LEU A 74 -13.55 -8.30 -3.28
N SER A 75 -14.41 -7.82 -4.19
CA SER A 75 -14.67 -8.55 -5.44
C SER A 75 -13.44 -8.61 -6.34
N HIS A 76 -13.39 -9.62 -7.21
CA HIS A 76 -12.32 -9.75 -8.19
C HIS A 76 -12.21 -8.54 -9.11
N GLU A 77 -13.34 -7.96 -9.55
CA GLU A 77 -13.35 -6.76 -10.42
C GLU A 77 -12.68 -5.56 -9.73
N PHE A 78 -13.05 -5.29 -8.47
CA PHE A 78 -12.42 -4.23 -7.69
C PHE A 78 -10.94 -4.51 -7.45
N TRP A 79 -10.59 -5.76 -7.15
CA TRP A 79 -9.21 -6.15 -6.97
C TRP A 79 -8.39 -5.96 -8.25
N SER A 80 -8.88 -6.37 -9.42
CA SER A 80 -8.18 -6.19 -10.69
C SER A 80 -7.85 -4.72 -10.96
N ALA A 81 -8.80 -3.81 -10.71
CA ALA A 81 -8.55 -2.39 -10.84
C ALA A 81 -7.52 -1.88 -9.81
N TRP A 82 -7.65 -2.28 -8.54
CA TRP A 82 -6.74 -1.85 -7.47
C TRP A 82 -5.33 -2.41 -7.63
N LYS A 83 -5.21 -3.64 -8.12
CA LYS A 83 -3.95 -4.32 -8.44
C LYS A 83 -3.11 -3.48 -9.40
N ASN A 84 -3.73 -2.90 -10.44
CA ASN A 84 -3.02 -2.02 -11.37
C ASN A 84 -2.46 -0.79 -10.66
N VAL A 85 -3.24 -0.16 -9.77
CA VAL A 85 -2.77 0.99 -8.98
C VAL A 85 -1.57 0.61 -8.10
N LEU A 86 -1.66 -0.52 -7.40
CA LEU A 86 -0.57 -1.04 -6.57
C LEU A 86 0.71 -1.26 -7.38
N VAL A 87 0.60 -1.93 -8.53
CA VAL A 87 1.76 -2.23 -9.39
C VAL A 87 2.37 -0.94 -9.95
N THR A 88 1.54 0.03 -10.35
CA THR A 88 2.01 1.35 -10.76
C THR A 88 2.74 2.06 -9.63
N ASP A 89 2.19 2.06 -8.42
CA ASP A 89 2.81 2.69 -7.25
C ASP A 89 4.16 2.04 -6.91
N LEU A 90 4.27 0.71 -6.95
CA LEU A 90 5.54 -0.01 -6.70
C LEU A 90 6.68 0.37 -7.66
N ARG A 91 6.36 0.93 -8.84
CA ARG A 91 7.34 1.41 -9.82
C ARG A 91 7.79 2.85 -9.60
N ILE A 92 7.11 3.58 -8.72
CA ILE A 92 7.52 4.93 -8.34
C ILE A 92 8.85 4.84 -7.56
N PRO A 93 9.87 5.66 -7.88
CA PRO A 93 11.19 5.57 -7.24
C PRO A 93 11.15 5.56 -5.71
N GLU A 94 10.30 6.40 -5.11
CA GLU A 94 10.13 6.46 -3.66
C GLU A 94 9.61 5.15 -3.04
N PHE A 95 8.76 4.40 -3.74
CA PHE A 95 8.30 3.09 -3.28
C PHE A 95 9.40 2.05 -3.39
N ALA A 96 10.10 2.00 -4.53
CA ALA A 96 11.20 1.08 -4.76
C ALA A 96 12.35 1.30 -3.76
N GLU A 97 12.70 2.55 -3.45
CA GLU A 97 13.71 2.92 -2.45
C GLU A 97 13.35 2.38 -1.05
N LEU A 98 12.08 2.53 -0.65
CA LEU A 98 11.63 2.22 0.71
C LEU A 98 11.22 0.75 0.89
N TRP A 99 10.87 0.05 -0.19
CA TRP A 99 10.34 -1.32 -0.14
C TRP A 99 11.20 -2.30 0.66
N PRO A 100 12.55 -2.33 0.51
CA PRO A 100 13.41 -3.23 1.28
C PRO A 100 13.26 -3.10 2.80
N MET A 101 12.92 -1.89 3.29
CA MET A 101 12.66 -1.64 4.70
C MET A 101 11.20 -1.92 5.07
N LEU A 102 10.27 -1.47 4.22
CA LEU A 102 8.82 -1.56 4.42
C LEU A 102 8.31 -2.99 4.54
N ARG A 103 8.81 -3.90 3.70
CA ARG A 103 8.37 -5.32 3.64
C ARG A 103 8.38 -6.03 4.99
N ASN A 104 9.22 -5.60 5.94
CA ASN A 104 9.32 -6.23 7.27
C ASN A 104 8.11 -5.96 8.17
N PHE A 105 7.27 -4.99 7.82
CA PHE A 105 6.08 -4.60 8.59
C PHE A 105 4.78 -5.20 8.04
N TYR A 106 4.87 -5.94 6.93
CA TYR A 106 3.73 -6.37 6.15
C TYR A 106 3.54 -7.88 6.15
N ALA A 107 2.32 -8.33 5.84
CA ALA A 107 1.97 -9.74 5.85
C ALA A 107 2.80 -10.51 4.80
N PRO A 108 3.32 -11.72 5.12
CA PRO A 108 4.20 -12.45 4.20
C PRO A 108 3.59 -12.72 2.81
N THR A 109 2.28 -12.98 2.75
CA THR A 109 1.55 -13.18 1.49
C THR A 109 1.51 -11.91 0.63
N PHE A 110 1.30 -10.76 1.26
CA PHE A 110 1.35 -9.47 0.58
C PHE A 110 2.77 -9.13 0.12
N VAL A 111 3.78 -9.42 0.94
CA VAL A 111 5.19 -9.23 0.58
C VAL A 111 5.57 -10.07 -0.63
N ALA A 112 5.19 -11.35 -0.66
CA ALA A 112 5.44 -12.23 -1.80
C ALA A 112 4.80 -11.68 -3.08
N PHE A 113 3.54 -11.23 -3.00
CA PHE A 113 2.85 -10.61 -4.12
C PHE A 113 3.57 -9.35 -4.65
N CYS A 114 4.02 -8.46 -3.76
CA CYS A 114 4.76 -7.27 -4.16
C CYS A 114 6.14 -7.60 -4.75
N ASP A 115 6.86 -8.56 -4.18
CA ASP A 115 8.17 -9.01 -4.68
C ASP A 115 8.05 -9.62 -6.08
N GLU A 116 6.98 -10.37 -6.36
CA GLU A 116 6.67 -10.89 -7.70
C GLU A 116 6.34 -9.74 -8.66
N ALA A 117 5.46 -8.81 -8.26
CA ALA A 117 5.06 -7.67 -9.08
C ALA A 117 6.23 -6.76 -9.50
N LEU A 118 7.25 -6.62 -8.64
CA LEU A 118 8.46 -5.86 -8.92
C LEU A 118 9.40 -6.54 -9.93
N GLN A 119 9.28 -7.86 -10.10
CA GLN A 119 10.08 -8.63 -11.05
C GLN A 119 9.42 -8.76 -12.43
N MET A 120 8.12 -8.44 -12.52
CA MET A 120 7.35 -8.56 -13.74
C MET A 120 7.62 -7.39 -14.71
N PRO A 121 7.81 -7.67 -16.01
CA PRO A 121 7.95 -6.66 -17.05
C PRO A 121 6.76 -5.69 -17.10
N ALA A 122 6.99 -4.43 -17.51
CA ALA A 122 5.96 -3.40 -17.51
C ALA A 122 4.77 -3.70 -18.44
N ASP A 123 5.06 -4.41 -19.53
CA ASP A 123 4.21 -4.80 -20.64
C ASP A 123 3.31 -6.02 -20.37
N GLU A 124 3.59 -6.83 -19.35
CA GLU A 124 2.78 -8.01 -19.03
C GLU A 124 1.49 -7.67 -18.24
N PHE A 125 1.35 -6.45 -17.71
CA PHE A 125 0.17 -6.05 -16.92
C PHE A 125 -0.95 -5.41 -17.74
N GLU A 126 -0.65 -4.76 -18.87
CA GLU A 126 -1.66 -4.08 -19.70
C GLU A 126 -2.55 -5.08 -20.48
N SER A 127 -2.09 -6.32 -20.68
CA SER A 127 -2.78 -7.35 -21.47
C SER A 127 -4.03 -7.96 -20.79
N SER A 128 -4.23 -7.69 -19.49
CA SER A 128 -5.33 -8.29 -18.71
C SER A 128 -6.58 -7.41 -18.58
N VAL A 129 -6.59 -6.22 -19.17
CA VAL A 129 -7.77 -5.34 -19.19
C VAL A 129 -8.58 -5.65 -20.44
N PRO A 130 -9.86 -6.11 -20.34
CA PRO A 130 -10.72 -6.17 -21.50
C PRO A 130 -10.92 -4.73 -21.99
N THR A 131 -10.26 -4.38 -23.08
CA THR A 131 -10.64 -3.21 -23.87
C THR A 131 -12.08 -3.45 -24.29
N LYS A 132 -13.02 -2.74 -23.67
CA LYS A 132 -14.38 -2.64 -24.20
C LYS A 132 -14.23 -2.22 -25.66
N SER A 133 -14.48 -3.16 -26.56
CA SER A 133 -14.69 -2.87 -27.98
C SER A 133 -15.75 -1.78 -28.01
N GLN A 134 -15.37 -0.61 -28.50
CA GLN A 134 -16.31 0.46 -28.78
C GLN A 134 -17.31 -0.10 -29.79
N GLU A 135 -18.57 -0.06 -29.41
CA GLU A 135 -19.69 -0.28 -30.32
C GLU A 135 -19.61 0.72 -31.47
N GLY A 136 -19.66 0.20 -32.69
CA GLY A 136 -19.80 0.90 -33.96
C GLY A 136 -20.22 -0.09 -35.03
#